data_AF-A0A246BQT6-F1
#
_entry.id   AF-A0A246BQT6-F1
#
_cell.length_a   1.000
_cell.length_b   1.000
_cell.length_c   1.000
_cell.angle_alpha   90.00
_cell.angle_beta   90.00
_cell.angle_gamma   90.00
#
_symmetry.space_group_name_H-M   'P 1'
#
loop_
_entity.id
_entity.type
_entity.pdbx_description
1 polymer ?
#
loop_
_entity_poly.entity_id
_entity_poly.type
_entity_poly.pdbx_seq_one_letter_code
_entity_poly.pdbx_strand_id
1 'polypeptide(L)'
;MDLTAALTLGEAEARAACAALPPAERAHAAAHALRLGRPHLTLDWSGDPLLRTAAHLRLGDTGAARQELRAQPDAARPAVLNARAARLDGSPDAAALAAHAARLARAEGDGNALIAAAILNAEQDLFRASPERPGVAADRAAHFAALRSLAEGLKVAELTGQPADPHLLAVLAHAQWPLNSRKAAATAAKALDRSEPGSPARVLALLALNRPEEAHAQAQRGSLAAAWSEPFAGLVSAARPPATAPGTDGTAADG
;
A
#
# COMPACT_ATOMS: atom_id res chain seq x y z
N MET A 1 25.81 13.06 14.03
CA MET A 1 24.48 12.46 14.29
C MET A 1 24.21 11.50 13.13
N ASP A 2 23.78 10.27 13.41
CA ASP A 2 23.41 9.32 12.36
C ASP A 2 22.17 9.82 11.58
N LEU A 3 22.14 9.59 10.26
CA LEU A 3 21.06 10.02 9.37
C LEU A 3 19.71 9.41 9.78
N THR A 4 19.70 8.14 10.22
CA THR A 4 18.49 7.46 10.71
C THR A 4 17.91 8.19 11.92
N ALA A 5 18.76 8.55 12.89
CA ALA A 5 18.37 9.31 14.06
C ALA A 5 17.84 10.70 13.68
N ALA A 6 18.50 11.37 12.72
CA ALA A 6 18.04 12.68 12.24
C ALA A 6 16.65 12.60 11.57
N LEU A 7 16.42 11.60 10.71
CA LEU A 7 15.13 11.39 10.01
C LEU A 7 13.97 11.04 10.95
N THR A 8 14.27 10.44 12.10
CA THR A 8 13.27 10.13 13.12
C THR A 8 12.95 11.32 14.03
N LEU A 9 13.92 12.22 14.28
CA LEU A 9 13.74 13.44 15.08
C LEU A 9 12.88 14.49 14.38
N GLY A 10 13.17 14.79 13.10
CA GLY A 10 12.46 15.87 12.41
C GLY A 10 13.08 16.25 11.07
N GLU A 11 12.36 17.06 10.30
CA GLU A 11 12.85 17.51 8.98
C GLU A 11 14.05 18.46 9.08
N ALA A 12 14.10 19.31 10.10
CA ALA A 12 15.20 20.26 10.28
C ALA A 12 16.53 19.53 10.56
N GLU A 13 16.49 18.56 11.47
CA GLU A 13 17.61 17.70 11.82
C GLU A 13 18.05 16.87 10.61
N ALA A 14 17.09 16.30 9.87
CA ALA A 14 17.36 15.53 8.68
C ALA A 14 18.03 16.37 7.57
N ARG A 15 17.58 17.61 7.35
CA ARG A 15 18.20 18.55 6.40
C ARG A 15 19.63 18.90 6.80
N ALA A 16 19.88 19.18 8.09
CA ALA A 16 21.22 19.45 8.60
C ALA A 16 22.15 18.24 8.43
N ALA A 17 21.67 17.03 8.73
CA ALA A 17 22.43 15.81 8.54
C ALA A 17 22.75 15.55 7.05
N CYS A 18 21.78 15.74 6.15
CA CYS A 18 21.98 15.54 4.72
C CYS A 18 22.94 16.58 4.10
N ALA A 19 22.93 17.83 4.58
CA ALA A 19 23.87 18.86 4.12
C ALA A 19 25.33 18.48 4.39
N ALA A 20 25.59 17.71 5.45
CA ALA A 20 26.92 17.19 5.77
C ALA A 20 27.32 15.95 4.95
N LEU A 21 26.40 15.35 4.18
CA LEU A 21 26.70 14.16 3.37
C LEU A 21 27.34 14.51 2.03
N PRO A 22 28.33 13.70 1.57
CA PRO A 22 28.84 13.76 0.21
C PRO A 22 27.72 13.58 -0.82
N PRO A 23 27.79 14.21 -2.01
CA PRO A 23 26.76 14.08 -3.05
C PRO A 23 26.43 12.62 -3.43
N ALA A 24 27.42 11.74 -3.45
CA ALA A 24 27.23 10.31 -3.78
C ALA A 24 26.36 9.55 -2.76
N GLU A 25 26.30 10.02 -1.50
CA GLU A 25 25.52 9.39 -0.44
C GLU A 25 24.09 9.93 -0.36
N ARG A 26 23.82 11.09 -0.98
CA ARG A 26 22.49 11.72 -0.96
C ARG A 26 21.42 10.89 -1.66
N ALA A 27 21.78 10.11 -2.69
CA ALA A 27 20.85 9.19 -3.34
C ALA A 27 20.36 8.08 -2.37
N HIS A 28 21.29 7.50 -1.61
CA HIS A 28 20.96 6.51 -0.57
C HIS A 28 20.16 7.16 0.57
N ALA A 29 20.53 8.38 0.96
CA ALA A 29 19.80 9.16 1.96
C ALA A 29 18.35 9.44 1.52
N ALA A 30 18.13 9.78 0.25
CA ALA A 30 16.80 10.03 -0.30
C ALA A 30 15.92 8.77 -0.29
N ALA A 31 16.50 7.61 -0.65
CA ALA A 31 15.79 6.33 -0.59
C ALA A 31 15.45 5.94 0.85
N HIS A 32 16.36 6.20 1.78
CA HIS A 32 16.14 5.96 3.20
C HIS A 32 15.07 6.90 3.79
N ALA A 33 15.10 8.18 3.43
CA ALA A 33 14.06 9.15 3.78
C ALA A 33 12.69 8.68 3.28
N LEU A 34 12.61 8.16 2.05
CA LEU A 34 11.36 7.61 1.54
C LEU A 34 10.93 6.43 2.40
N ARG A 35 11.80 5.46 2.68
CA ARG A 35 11.43 4.32 3.55
C ARG A 35 10.84 4.73 4.91
N LEU A 36 11.34 5.81 5.51
CA LEU A 36 10.89 6.33 6.80
C LEU A 36 9.69 7.30 6.73
N GLY A 37 9.04 7.41 5.57
CA GLY A 37 7.85 8.26 5.44
C GLY A 37 8.15 9.74 5.26
N ARG A 38 9.28 10.10 4.64
CA ARG A 38 9.68 11.49 4.38
C ARG A 38 9.74 11.81 2.88
N PRO A 39 8.62 11.74 2.15
CA PRO A 39 8.61 11.95 0.70
C PRO A 39 9.11 13.34 0.28
N HIS A 40 8.86 14.40 1.06
CA HIS A 40 9.38 15.74 0.76
C HIS A 40 10.91 15.79 0.75
N LEU A 41 11.56 15.18 1.75
CA LEU A 41 13.02 15.10 1.79
C LEU A 41 13.57 14.25 0.64
N THR A 42 12.86 13.19 0.24
CA THR A 42 13.22 12.40 -0.95
C THR A 42 13.21 13.26 -2.22
N LEU A 43 12.20 14.12 -2.40
CA LEU A 43 12.11 15.02 -3.56
C LEU A 43 13.22 16.06 -3.56
N ASP A 44 13.62 16.55 -2.38
CA ASP A 44 14.70 17.52 -2.25
C ASP A 44 16.08 16.92 -2.53
N TRP A 45 16.28 15.63 -2.22
CA TRP A 45 17.61 15.02 -2.21
C TRP A 45 17.87 14.09 -3.40
N SER A 46 16.82 13.54 -4.02
CA SER A 46 16.95 12.59 -5.12
C SER A 46 16.98 13.28 -6.49
N GLY A 47 17.95 12.89 -7.31
CA GLY A 47 17.92 13.09 -8.77
C GLY A 47 17.40 11.86 -9.54
N ASP A 48 17.15 10.73 -8.88
CA ASP A 48 16.62 9.51 -9.52
C ASP A 48 15.11 9.68 -9.82
N PRO A 49 14.70 9.65 -11.11
CA PRO A 49 13.30 9.83 -11.51
C PRO A 49 12.35 8.79 -10.90
N LEU A 50 12.76 7.53 -10.74
CA LEU A 50 11.87 6.48 -10.19
C LEU A 50 11.61 6.71 -8.70
N LEU A 51 12.64 7.12 -7.97
CA LEU A 51 12.53 7.43 -6.56
C LEU A 51 11.70 8.70 -6.31
N ARG A 52 11.89 9.73 -7.15
CA ARG A 52 11.09 10.96 -7.14
C ARG A 52 9.62 10.67 -7.47
N THR A 53 9.37 9.84 -8.48
CA THR A 53 8.02 9.35 -8.82
C THR A 53 7.36 8.69 -7.61
N ALA A 54 8.04 7.76 -6.94
CA ALA A 54 7.51 7.09 -5.76
C ALA A 54 7.18 8.08 -4.61
N ALA A 55 7.98 9.14 -4.44
CA ALA A 55 7.70 10.20 -3.47
C ALA A 55 6.47 11.04 -3.86
N HIS A 56 6.35 11.47 -5.12
CA HIS A 56 5.16 12.17 -5.62
C HIS A 56 3.88 11.32 -5.46
N LEU A 57 3.94 10.02 -5.76
CA LEU A 57 2.82 9.11 -5.58
C LEU A 57 2.36 9.01 -4.12
N ARG A 58 3.29 9.06 -3.15
CA ARG A 58 2.91 9.10 -1.72
C ARG A 58 2.14 10.36 -1.37
N LEU A 59 2.55 11.49 -1.93
CA LEU A 59 1.88 12.78 -1.74
C LEU A 59 0.57 12.90 -2.53
N GLY A 60 0.24 11.91 -3.38
CA GLY A 60 -0.94 11.95 -4.25
C GLY A 60 -0.76 12.83 -5.49
N ASP A 61 0.44 13.32 -5.76
CA ASP A 61 0.75 14.13 -6.93
C ASP A 61 1.05 13.23 -8.14
N THR A 62 -0.01 12.61 -8.66
CA THR A 62 0.07 11.72 -9.83
C THR A 62 0.47 12.45 -11.11
N GLY A 63 0.21 13.76 -11.20
CA GLY A 63 0.63 14.62 -12.30
C GLY A 63 2.15 14.74 -12.38
N ALA A 64 2.78 15.17 -11.28
CA ALA A 64 4.24 15.26 -11.21
C ALA A 64 4.90 13.87 -11.32
N ALA A 65 4.31 12.85 -10.70
CA ALA A 65 4.79 11.47 -10.86
C ALA A 65 4.86 11.04 -12.33
N ARG A 66 3.80 11.29 -13.12
CA ARG A 66 3.80 10.99 -14.55
C ARG A 66 4.82 11.83 -15.32
N GLN A 67 5.06 13.07 -14.90
CA GLN A 67 6.06 13.93 -15.55
C GLN A 67 7.47 13.37 -15.41
N GLU A 68 7.84 12.89 -14.22
CA GLU A 68 9.13 12.21 -13.97
C GLU A 68 9.30 10.94 -14.84
N LEU A 69 8.20 10.23 -15.10
CA LEU A 69 8.19 9.00 -15.90
C LEU A 69 8.24 9.23 -17.42
N ARG A 70 7.98 10.44 -17.94
CA ARG A 70 7.89 10.68 -19.40
C ARG A 70 9.14 10.29 -20.19
N ALA A 71 10.30 10.47 -19.59
CA ALA A 71 11.59 10.16 -20.22
C ALA A 71 12.12 8.75 -19.87
N GLN A 72 11.37 7.98 -19.07
CA GLN A 72 11.78 6.65 -18.67
C GLN A 72 11.47 5.63 -19.77
N PRO A 73 12.32 4.59 -19.94
CA PRO A 73 12.04 3.52 -20.88
C PRO A 73 10.77 2.77 -20.48
N ASP A 74 10.12 2.13 -21.46
CA ASP A 74 9.04 1.19 -21.19
C ASP A 74 9.61 -0.10 -20.59
N ALA A 75 9.69 -0.11 -19.26
CA ALA A 75 10.26 -1.18 -18.45
C ALA A 75 9.41 -1.43 -17.21
N ALA A 76 9.61 -2.57 -16.54
CA ALA A 76 8.76 -3.05 -15.47
C ALA A 76 8.57 -2.04 -14.33
N ARG A 77 9.64 -1.40 -13.85
CA ARG A 77 9.58 -0.45 -12.71
C ARG A 77 8.83 0.84 -13.07
N PRO A 78 9.16 1.57 -14.17
CA PRO A 78 8.33 2.67 -14.66
C PRO A 78 6.86 2.27 -14.87
N ALA A 79 6.59 1.10 -15.45
CA ALA A 79 5.23 0.62 -15.71
C ALA A 79 4.43 0.40 -14.43
N VAL A 80 5.04 -0.18 -13.38
CA VAL A 80 4.41 -0.31 -12.05
C VAL A 80 4.07 1.06 -11.46
N LEU A 81 4.97 2.04 -11.57
CA LEU A 81 4.73 3.37 -11.04
C LEU A 81 3.63 4.11 -11.82
N ASN A 82 3.57 3.95 -13.14
CA ASN A 82 2.47 4.44 -13.98
C ASN A 82 1.12 3.80 -13.59
N ALA A 83 1.11 2.47 -13.39
CA ALA A 83 -0.08 1.75 -12.94
C ALA A 83 -0.54 2.20 -11.55
N ARG A 84 0.39 2.48 -10.63
CA ARG A 84 0.09 3.07 -9.33
C ARG A 84 -0.47 4.48 -9.44
N ALA A 85 0.08 5.33 -10.30
CA ALA A 85 -0.47 6.66 -10.57
C ALA A 85 -1.92 6.57 -11.06
N ALA A 86 -2.18 5.68 -12.03
CA ALA A 86 -3.53 5.44 -12.54
C ALA A 86 -4.49 4.93 -11.45
N ARG A 87 -4.03 4.03 -10.57
CA ARG A 87 -4.82 3.55 -9.43
C ARG A 87 -5.21 4.68 -8.48
N LEU A 88 -4.26 5.56 -8.13
CA LEU A 88 -4.49 6.65 -7.18
C LEU A 88 -5.46 7.70 -7.74
N ASP A 89 -5.44 7.95 -9.05
CA ASP A 89 -6.38 8.87 -9.72
C ASP A 89 -7.76 8.24 -10.03
N GLY A 90 -7.95 6.96 -9.73
CA GLY A 90 -9.17 6.24 -10.11
C GLY A 90 -9.35 6.14 -11.64
N SER A 91 -8.25 6.15 -12.41
CA SER A 91 -8.30 6.01 -13.86
C SER A 91 -8.93 4.67 -14.27
N PRO A 92 -9.80 4.64 -15.29
CA PRO A 92 -10.38 3.39 -15.80
C PRO A 92 -9.32 2.44 -16.38
N ASP A 93 -8.16 2.96 -16.78
CA ASP A 93 -7.07 2.18 -17.37
C ASP A 93 -6.17 1.50 -16.32
N ALA A 94 -6.38 1.76 -15.04
CA ALA A 94 -5.49 1.30 -13.97
C ALA A 94 -5.32 -0.23 -13.96
N ALA A 95 -6.38 -0.99 -14.28
CA ALA A 95 -6.30 -2.45 -14.41
C ALA A 95 -5.47 -2.90 -15.63
N ALA A 96 -5.65 -2.25 -16.78
CA ALA A 96 -4.88 -2.57 -17.98
C ALA A 96 -3.37 -2.28 -17.77
N LEU A 97 -3.06 -1.16 -17.11
CA LEU A 97 -1.70 -0.76 -16.78
C LEU A 97 -1.04 -1.72 -15.77
N ALA A 98 -1.77 -2.15 -14.73
CA ALA A 98 -1.26 -3.14 -13.76
C ALA A 98 -0.96 -4.49 -14.42
N ALA A 99 -1.83 -4.94 -15.33
CA ALA A 99 -1.61 -6.17 -16.10
C ALA A 99 -0.41 -6.05 -17.04
N HIS A 100 -0.22 -4.88 -17.66
CA HIS A 100 0.94 -4.61 -18.52
C HIS A 100 2.25 -4.61 -17.72
N ALA A 101 2.29 -3.91 -16.58
CA ALA A 101 3.44 -3.91 -15.68
C ALA A 101 3.82 -5.33 -15.23
N ALA A 102 2.83 -6.20 -14.94
CA ALA A 102 3.09 -7.59 -14.61
C ALA A 102 3.70 -8.38 -15.78
N ARG A 103 3.31 -8.11 -17.03
CA ARG A 103 3.91 -8.76 -18.21
C ARG A 103 5.37 -8.34 -18.38
N LEU A 104 5.67 -7.04 -18.26
CA LEU A 104 7.03 -6.53 -18.32
C LEU A 104 7.90 -7.11 -17.19
N ALA A 105 7.41 -7.10 -15.95
CA ALA A 105 8.14 -7.65 -14.82
C ALA A 105 8.50 -9.13 -14.99
N ARG A 106 7.59 -9.93 -15.57
CA ARG A 106 7.91 -11.33 -15.91
C ARG A 106 8.94 -11.45 -17.03
N ALA A 107 8.82 -10.64 -18.08
CA ALA A 107 9.75 -10.66 -19.20
C ALA A 107 11.18 -10.24 -18.79
N GLU A 108 11.28 -9.28 -17.88
CA GLU A 108 12.56 -8.76 -17.37
C GLU A 108 13.12 -9.57 -16.19
N GLY A 109 12.31 -10.44 -15.57
CA GLY A 109 12.69 -11.15 -14.36
C GLY A 109 12.78 -10.26 -13.11
N ASP A 110 12.15 -9.08 -13.11
CA ASP A 110 12.15 -8.18 -11.95
C ASP A 110 11.09 -8.62 -10.92
N GLY A 111 11.54 -9.39 -9.93
CA GLY A 111 10.69 -9.90 -8.86
C GLY A 111 10.02 -8.82 -8.01
N ASN A 112 10.69 -7.69 -7.77
CA ASN A 112 10.12 -6.59 -6.98
C ASN A 112 9.00 -5.89 -7.75
N ALA A 113 9.21 -5.63 -9.04
CA ALA A 113 8.17 -5.09 -9.91
C ALA A 113 7.00 -6.08 -10.04
N LEU A 114 7.25 -7.38 -10.09
CA LEU A 114 6.21 -8.40 -10.17
C LEU A 114 5.35 -8.44 -8.90
N ILE A 115 5.98 -8.38 -7.71
CA ILE A 115 5.26 -8.26 -6.44
C ILE A 115 4.38 -7.00 -6.43
N ALA A 116 4.92 -5.85 -6.83
CA ALA A 116 4.18 -4.60 -6.86
C ALA A 116 3.00 -4.62 -7.86
N ALA A 117 3.19 -5.24 -9.03
CA ALA A 117 2.13 -5.44 -10.00
C ALA A 117 1.05 -6.41 -9.50
N ALA A 118 1.43 -7.47 -8.79
CA ALA A 118 0.48 -8.40 -8.15
C ALA A 118 -0.41 -7.70 -7.11
N ILE A 119 0.19 -6.82 -6.29
CA ILE A 119 -0.56 -5.97 -5.35
C ILE A 119 -1.55 -5.08 -6.11
N LEU A 120 -1.10 -4.38 -7.16
CA LEU A 120 -1.96 -3.50 -7.94
C LEU A 120 -3.13 -4.24 -8.58
N ASN A 121 -2.91 -5.40 -9.18
CA ASN A 121 -3.99 -6.20 -9.76
C ASN A 121 -5.00 -6.64 -8.68
N ALA A 122 -4.52 -7.05 -7.51
CA ALA A 122 -5.39 -7.45 -6.41
C ALA A 122 -6.22 -6.28 -5.86
N GLU A 123 -5.64 -5.08 -5.76
CA GLU A 123 -6.39 -3.88 -5.43
C GLU A 123 -7.50 -3.63 -6.45
N GLN A 124 -7.22 -3.72 -7.75
CA GLN A 124 -8.25 -3.57 -8.78
C GLN A 124 -9.36 -4.58 -8.58
N ASP A 125 -9.04 -5.86 -8.36
CA ASP A 125 -10.03 -6.90 -8.11
C ASP A 125 -10.91 -6.58 -6.88
N LEU A 126 -10.33 -6.10 -5.78
CA LEU A 126 -11.08 -5.74 -4.57
C LEU A 126 -12.02 -4.55 -4.77
N PHE A 127 -11.64 -3.59 -5.60
CA PHE A 127 -12.41 -2.36 -5.82
C PHE A 127 -13.26 -2.40 -7.09
N ARG A 128 -13.17 -3.47 -7.87
CA ARG A 128 -13.99 -3.73 -9.04
C ARG A 128 -15.33 -4.34 -8.60
N ALA A 129 -16.12 -3.56 -7.88
CA ALA A 129 -17.52 -3.88 -7.60
C ALA A 129 -18.35 -2.63 -7.26
N SER A 130 -19.28 -2.35 -8.18
CA SER A 130 -20.51 -1.53 -8.09
C SER A 130 -20.43 0.01 -7.94
N PRO A 131 -20.72 0.77 -9.02
CA PRO A 131 -21.00 2.21 -8.96
C PRO A 131 -22.21 2.56 -8.07
N GLU A 132 -23.08 1.60 -7.78
CA GLU A 132 -24.36 1.86 -7.09
C GLU A 132 -24.29 1.75 -5.56
N ARG A 133 -23.22 1.19 -4.99
CA ARG A 133 -23.03 1.06 -3.53
C ARG A 133 -21.55 1.11 -3.14
N PRO A 134 -20.96 2.31 -3.01
CA PRO A 134 -19.64 2.43 -2.38
C PRO A 134 -19.69 1.81 -0.97
N GLY A 135 -18.73 0.93 -0.67
CA GLY A 135 -18.56 0.33 0.67
C GLY A 135 -19.19 -1.05 0.90
N VAL A 136 -19.81 -1.70 -0.09
CA VAL A 136 -20.28 -3.10 0.04
C VAL A 136 -19.41 -4.04 -0.81
N ALA A 137 -18.46 -4.71 -0.17
CA ALA A 137 -17.78 -5.88 -0.74
C ALA A 137 -18.77 -7.07 -0.80
N ALA A 138 -19.64 -7.08 -1.80
CA ALA A 138 -20.66 -8.14 -1.95
C ALA A 138 -20.23 -9.29 -2.87
N ASP A 139 -19.04 -9.25 -3.48
CA ASP A 139 -18.62 -10.35 -4.36
C ASP A 139 -17.46 -11.15 -3.79
N ARG A 140 -17.79 -12.34 -3.26
CA ARG A 140 -16.82 -13.34 -2.84
C ARG A 140 -15.85 -13.69 -3.98
N ALA A 141 -16.28 -13.61 -5.25
CA ALA A 141 -15.45 -13.86 -6.40
C ALA A 141 -14.35 -12.79 -6.59
N ALA A 142 -14.65 -11.51 -6.30
CA ALA A 142 -13.66 -10.43 -6.31
C ALA A 142 -12.54 -10.68 -5.29
N HIS A 143 -12.91 -11.09 -4.07
CA HIS A 143 -11.93 -11.49 -3.04
C HIS A 143 -11.08 -12.68 -3.48
N PHE A 144 -11.68 -13.71 -4.10
CA PHE A 144 -10.91 -14.83 -4.64
C PHE A 144 -10.01 -14.42 -5.81
N ALA A 145 -10.43 -13.48 -6.66
CA ALA A 145 -9.59 -12.94 -7.73
C ALA A 145 -8.36 -12.22 -7.15
N ALA A 146 -8.58 -11.34 -6.17
CA ALA A 146 -7.50 -10.66 -5.47
C ALA A 146 -6.52 -11.64 -4.80
N LEU A 147 -7.03 -12.71 -4.16
CA LEU A 147 -6.19 -13.76 -3.58
C LEU A 147 -5.33 -14.48 -4.62
N ARG A 148 -5.87 -14.75 -5.81
CA ARG A 148 -5.10 -15.36 -6.91
C ARG A 148 -4.00 -14.42 -7.40
N SER A 149 -4.31 -13.14 -7.57
CA SER A 149 -3.33 -12.11 -7.95
C SER A 149 -2.18 -12.03 -6.94
N LEU A 150 -2.49 -12.04 -5.63
CA LEU A 150 -1.48 -11.97 -4.56
C LEU A 150 -0.65 -13.24 -4.38
N ALA A 151 -1.17 -14.40 -4.79
CA ALA A 151 -0.45 -15.67 -4.69
C ALA A 151 0.85 -15.66 -5.51
N GLU A 152 0.86 -14.96 -6.64
CA GLU A 152 2.07 -14.79 -7.45
C GLU A 152 3.17 -14.03 -6.70
N GLY A 153 2.83 -12.90 -6.08
CA GLY A 153 3.80 -12.13 -5.29
C GLY A 153 4.32 -12.90 -4.07
N LEU A 154 3.48 -13.70 -3.41
CA LEU A 154 3.92 -14.62 -2.35
C LEU A 154 4.90 -15.66 -2.88
N LYS A 155 4.63 -16.22 -4.07
CA LYS A 155 5.49 -17.24 -4.66
C LYS A 155 6.86 -16.67 -5.05
N VAL A 156 6.91 -15.44 -5.55
CA VAL A 156 8.18 -14.74 -5.84
C VAL A 156 9.00 -14.56 -4.56
N ALA A 157 8.38 -14.10 -3.46
CA ALA A 157 9.09 -13.96 -2.18
C ALA A 157 9.63 -15.31 -1.66
N GLU A 158 8.83 -16.37 -1.77
CA GLU A 158 9.24 -17.73 -1.41
C GLU A 158 10.45 -18.22 -2.24
N LEU A 159 10.39 -18.08 -3.56
CA LEU A 159 11.44 -18.53 -4.48
C LEU A 159 12.75 -17.77 -4.31
N THR A 160 12.69 -16.52 -3.86
CA THR A 160 13.86 -15.67 -3.62
C THR A 160 14.40 -15.76 -2.18
N GLY A 161 13.75 -16.56 -1.32
CA GLY A 161 14.10 -16.69 0.10
C GLY A 161 13.88 -15.40 0.89
N GLN A 162 13.17 -14.42 0.33
CA GLN A 162 12.94 -13.13 0.97
C GLN A 162 11.69 -13.16 1.85
N PRO A 163 11.67 -12.41 2.96
CA PRO A 163 10.44 -12.17 3.69
C PRO A 163 9.38 -11.57 2.76
N ALA A 164 8.16 -12.10 2.80
CA ALA A 164 7.04 -11.50 2.09
C ALA A 164 6.91 -9.99 2.41
N ASP A 165 6.73 -9.21 1.34
CA ASP A 165 6.59 -7.76 1.37
C ASP A 165 5.44 -7.32 2.30
N PRO A 166 5.65 -6.33 3.18
CA PRO A 166 4.64 -5.92 4.16
C PRO A 166 3.40 -5.30 3.49
N HIS A 167 3.55 -4.63 2.35
CA HIS A 167 2.41 -4.07 1.63
C HIS A 167 1.58 -5.20 0.99
N LEU A 168 2.24 -6.20 0.41
CA LEU A 168 1.58 -7.42 -0.06
C LEU A 168 0.77 -8.09 1.05
N LEU A 169 1.36 -8.25 2.24
CA LEU A 169 0.68 -8.85 3.38
C LEU A 169 -0.52 -8.00 3.86
N ALA A 170 -0.39 -6.67 3.84
CA ALA A 170 -1.48 -5.78 4.23
C ALA A 170 -2.69 -5.90 3.28
N VAL A 171 -2.47 -5.90 1.96
CA VAL A 171 -3.55 -6.08 0.97
C VAL A 171 -4.12 -7.49 1.03
N LEU A 172 -3.28 -8.49 1.28
CA LEU A 172 -3.71 -9.87 1.51
C LEU A 172 -4.67 -10.00 2.69
N ALA A 173 -4.44 -9.28 3.79
CA ALA A 173 -5.35 -9.29 4.92
C ALA A 173 -6.74 -8.76 4.53
N HIS A 174 -6.83 -7.67 3.77
CA HIS A 174 -8.10 -7.15 3.26
C HIS A 174 -8.81 -8.15 2.34
N ALA A 175 -8.07 -8.81 1.44
CA ALA A 175 -8.62 -9.84 0.57
C ALA A 175 -9.15 -11.07 1.35
N GLN A 176 -8.49 -11.45 2.44
CA GLN A 176 -8.90 -12.58 3.27
C GLN A 176 -10.07 -12.28 4.21
N TRP A 177 -10.31 -11.02 4.54
CA TRP A 177 -11.18 -10.63 5.65
C TRP A 177 -12.60 -11.24 5.60
N PRO A 178 -13.37 -11.15 4.50
CA PRO A 178 -14.71 -11.74 4.45
C PRO A 178 -14.70 -13.28 4.34
N LEU A 179 -13.55 -13.89 4.08
CA LEU A 179 -13.42 -15.34 3.92
C LEU A 179 -12.95 -16.02 5.21
N ASN A 180 -12.06 -15.37 5.95
CA ASN A 180 -11.50 -15.84 7.21
C ASN A 180 -10.89 -14.68 8.00
N SER A 181 -11.71 -14.03 8.84
CA SER A 181 -11.31 -12.86 9.63
C SER A 181 -10.16 -13.15 10.60
N ARG A 182 -10.09 -14.35 11.19
CA ARG A 182 -9.00 -14.74 12.10
C ARG A 182 -7.65 -14.80 11.37
N LYS A 183 -7.61 -15.45 10.19
CA LYS A 183 -6.40 -15.52 9.36
C LYS A 183 -6.02 -14.14 8.83
N ALA A 184 -7.01 -13.35 8.43
CA ALA A 184 -6.81 -11.99 7.96
C ALA A 184 -6.19 -11.11 9.06
N ALA A 185 -6.70 -11.15 10.29
CA ALA A 185 -6.13 -10.42 11.43
C ALA A 185 -4.68 -10.85 11.73
N ALA A 186 -4.37 -12.15 11.71
CA ALA A 186 -3.00 -12.63 11.89
C ALA A 186 -2.06 -12.16 10.76
N THR A 187 -2.56 -12.13 9.52
CA THR A 187 -1.82 -11.63 8.36
C THR A 187 -1.56 -10.13 8.47
N ALA A 188 -2.56 -9.35 8.91
CA ALA A 188 -2.43 -7.92 9.15
C ALA A 188 -1.45 -7.60 10.29
N ALA A 189 -1.47 -8.35 11.39
CA ALA A 189 -0.49 -8.20 12.47
C ALA A 189 0.94 -8.45 11.95
N LYS A 190 1.14 -9.52 11.17
CA LYS A 190 2.43 -9.79 10.54
C LYS A 190 2.88 -8.70 9.56
N ALA A 191 1.95 -8.11 8.81
CA ALA A 191 2.23 -6.97 7.94
C ALA A 191 2.66 -5.75 8.76
N LEU A 192 1.95 -5.48 9.88
CA LEU A 192 2.24 -4.38 10.79
C LEU A 192 3.64 -4.50 11.40
N ASP A 193 4.01 -5.69 11.90
CA ASP A 193 5.32 -5.94 12.52
C ASP A 193 6.49 -5.71 11.55
N ARG A 194 6.26 -5.95 10.25
CA ARG A 194 7.28 -5.82 9.19
C ARG A 194 7.29 -4.46 8.50
N SER A 195 6.26 -3.66 8.71
CA SER A 195 6.12 -2.36 8.04
C SER A 195 7.03 -1.32 8.67
N GLU A 196 7.42 -0.31 7.88
CA GLU A 196 8.14 0.88 8.36
C GLU A 196 7.14 1.96 8.85
N PRO A 197 7.52 2.83 9.80
CA PRO A 197 6.69 3.95 10.23
C PRO A 197 6.32 4.87 9.06
N GLY A 198 5.06 5.32 8.99
CA GLY A 198 4.57 6.18 7.92
C GLY A 198 4.49 5.51 6.53
N SER A 199 4.68 4.19 6.43
CA SER A 199 4.55 3.49 5.15
C SER A 199 3.09 3.15 4.81
N PRO A 200 2.73 3.07 3.51
CA PRO A 200 1.41 2.60 3.09
C PRO A 200 1.04 1.23 3.66
N ALA A 201 2.01 0.31 3.72
CA ALA A 201 1.84 -1.02 4.30
C ALA A 201 1.36 -0.96 5.76
N ARG A 202 1.96 -0.08 6.58
CA ARG A 202 1.56 0.11 7.98
C ARG A 202 0.14 0.62 8.09
N VAL A 203 -0.21 1.64 7.30
CA VAL A 203 -1.57 2.22 7.28
C VAL A 203 -2.60 1.15 6.91
N LEU A 204 -2.37 0.40 5.83
CA LEU A 204 -3.30 -0.64 5.39
C LEU A 204 -3.41 -1.80 6.39
N ALA A 205 -2.31 -2.18 7.04
CA ALA A 205 -2.32 -3.20 8.09
C ALA A 205 -3.14 -2.76 9.31
N LEU A 206 -3.02 -1.49 9.73
CA LEU A 206 -3.81 -0.93 10.84
C LEU A 206 -5.30 -0.87 10.48
N LEU A 207 -5.64 -0.51 9.24
CA LEU A 207 -7.03 -0.56 8.76
C LEU A 207 -7.58 -1.99 8.76
N ALA A 208 -6.78 -2.98 8.33
CA ALA A 208 -7.15 -4.39 8.37
C ALA A 208 -7.39 -4.90 9.80
N LEU A 209 -6.70 -4.32 10.79
CA LEU A 209 -6.87 -4.59 12.22
C LEU A 209 -7.99 -3.76 12.88
N ASN A 210 -8.74 -2.97 12.12
CA ASN A 210 -9.77 -2.05 12.62
C ASN A 210 -9.22 -1.03 13.64
N ARG A 211 -8.04 -0.46 13.36
CA ARG A 211 -7.38 0.60 14.15
C ARG A 211 -7.26 1.90 13.33
N PRO A 212 -8.39 2.54 12.98
CA PRO A 212 -8.41 3.67 12.03
C PRO A 212 -7.70 4.92 12.54
N GLU A 213 -7.76 5.21 13.84
CA GLU A 213 -7.09 6.38 14.44
C GLU A 213 -5.56 6.27 14.30
N GLU A 214 -5.00 5.10 14.58
CA GLU A 214 -3.57 4.85 14.41
C GLU A 214 -3.17 4.83 12.94
N ALA A 215 -4.03 4.29 12.07
CA ALA A 215 -3.81 4.35 10.62
C ALA A 215 -3.74 5.80 10.13
N HIS A 216 -4.63 6.67 10.63
CA HIS A 216 -4.63 8.09 10.31
C HIS A 216 -3.36 8.79 10.81
N ALA A 217 -2.95 8.53 12.06
CA ALA A 217 -1.71 9.08 12.60
C ALA A 217 -0.47 8.65 11.78
N GLN A 218 -0.44 7.40 11.31
CA GLN A 218 0.64 6.91 10.44
C GLN A 218 0.58 7.51 9.04
N ALA A 219 -0.61 7.71 8.46
CA ALA A 219 -0.77 8.39 7.18
C ALA A 219 -0.26 9.84 7.26
N GLN A 220 -0.61 10.57 8.32
CA GLN A 220 -0.08 11.92 8.57
C GLN A 220 1.45 11.90 8.73
N ARG A 221 1.99 10.97 9.53
CA ARG A 221 3.43 10.82 9.75
C ARG A 221 4.20 10.59 8.44
N GLY A 222 3.61 9.81 7.53
CA GLY A 222 4.19 9.47 6.24
C GLY A 222 3.90 10.46 5.11
N SER A 223 3.14 11.51 5.41
CA SER A 223 2.58 12.44 4.41
C SER A 223 1.87 11.71 3.27
N LEU A 224 1.09 10.67 3.61
CA LEU A 224 0.38 9.85 2.63
C LEU A 224 -0.93 10.51 2.24
N ALA A 225 -1.17 10.65 0.93
CA ALA A 225 -2.45 11.08 0.39
C ALA A 225 -3.55 10.06 0.72
N ALA A 226 -4.77 10.58 0.94
CA ALA A 226 -5.91 9.78 1.36
C ALA A 226 -6.26 8.65 0.37
N ALA A 227 -6.02 8.86 -0.93
CA ALA A 227 -6.22 7.87 -1.99
C ALA A 227 -5.49 6.53 -1.77
N TRP A 228 -4.44 6.49 -0.93
CA TRP A 228 -3.77 5.25 -0.53
C TRP A 228 -4.62 4.36 0.38
N SER A 229 -5.49 4.96 1.20
CA SER A 229 -6.21 4.28 2.28
C SER A 229 -7.72 4.32 2.16
N GLU A 230 -8.29 5.36 1.56
CA GLU A 230 -9.74 5.55 1.43
C GLU A 230 -10.47 4.34 0.81
N PRO A 231 -9.96 3.70 -0.27
CA PRO A 231 -10.64 2.54 -0.83
C PRO A 231 -10.77 1.36 0.14
N PHE A 232 -9.83 1.25 1.09
CA PHE A 232 -9.83 0.20 2.10
C PHE A 232 -10.62 0.58 3.36
N ALA A 233 -10.90 1.87 3.56
CA ALA A 233 -11.66 2.38 4.70
C ALA A 233 -13.13 1.93 4.58
N GLY A 234 -13.45 0.78 5.17
CA GLY A 234 -14.80 0.23 5.18
C GLY A 234 -14.88 -1.26 4.82
N LEU A 235 -13.88 -1.82 4.14
CA LEU A 235 -13.89 -3.24 3.75
C LEU A 235 -14.01 -4.20 4.95
N VAL A 236 -13.34 -3.85 6.04
CA VAL A 236 -13.36 -4.64 7.28
C VAL A 236 -14.67 -4.48 8.04
N SER A 237 -15.21 -3.25 8.11
CA SER A 237 -16.46 -2.97 8.83
C SER A 237 -17.68 -3.55 8.10
N ALA A 238 -17.72 -3.49 6.77
CA ALA A 238 -18.83 -4.00 5.98
C ALA A 238 -18.98 -5.54 6.03
N ALA A 239 -17.87 -6.25 6.28
CA ALA A 239 -17.86 -7.71 6.36
C ALA A 239 -18.22 -8.27 7.75
N ARG A 240 -18.37 -7.40 8.76
CA ARG A 240 -18.79 -7.84 10.10
C ARG A 240 -20.31 -8.01 10.11
N PRO A 241 -20.86 -9.17 10.52
CA PRO A 241 -22.29 -9.27 10.74
C PRO A 241 -22.71 -8.23 11.80
N PRO A 242 -23.89 -7.58 11.65
CA PRO A 242 -24.37 -6.66 12.67
C PRO A 242 -24.41 -7.39 14.01
N ALA A 243 -23.97 -6.71 15.07
CA ALA A 243 -24.10 -7.25 16.41
C ALA A 243 -25.58 -7.58 16.64
N THR A 244 -25.88 -8.86 16.88
CA THR A 244 -27.21 -9.27 17.33
C THR A 244 -27.50 -8.47 18.58
N ALA A 245 -28.50 -7.59 18.51
CA ALA A 245 -29.02 -6.92 19.68
C ALA A 245 -29.31 -7.98 20.75
N PRO A 246 -28.94 -7.76 22.03
CA PRO A 246 -29.31 -8.68 23.08
C PRO A 246 -30.83 -8.83 23.04
N GLY A 247 -31.29 -10.05 22.75
CA GLY A 247 -32.69 -10.38 22.76
C GLY A 247 -33.24 -9.99 24.12
N THR A 248 -34.29 -9.18 24.12
CA THR A 248 -35.15 -9.01 25.28
C THR A 248 -35.72 -10.38 25.60
N ASP A 249 -35.11 -11.07 26.57
CA ASP A 249 -35.65 -12.30 27.13
C ASP A 249 -37.08 -12.03 27.57
N GLY A 250 -38.01 -12.71 26.89
CA GLY A 250 -39.42 -12.66 27.17
C GLY A 250 -39.66 -13.12 28.60
N THR A 251 -40.21 -12.22 29.40
CA THR A 251 -40.78 -12.56 30.70
C THR A 251 -41.97 -13.49 30.44
N ALA A 252 -41.77 -14.79 30.62
CA ALA A 252 -42.85 -15.72 30.86
C ALA A 252 -43.36 -15.45 32.28
N ALA A 253 -44.55 -14.87 32.38
CA ALA A 253 -45.36 -14.92 33.59
C ALA A 253 -46.51 -15.87 33.29
N ASP A 254 -46.48 -17.01 33.97
CA ASP A 254 -47.54 -18.01 34.02
C ASP A 254 -48.87 -17.37 34.47
N GLY A 255 -49.95 -17.77 33.80
CA GLY A 255 -51.34 -17.53 34.17
C GLY A 255 -52.20 -18.71 33.76
#